data_AF-A0A2T2NZY9-F1
#
_entry.id   AF-A0A2T2NZY9-F1
#
_cell.length_a   1.000
_cell.length_b   1.000
_cell.length_c   1.000
_cell.angle_alpha   90.00
_cell.angle_beta   90.00
_cell.angle_gamma   90.00
#
_symmetry.space_group_name_H-M   'P 1'
#
loop_
_entity.id
_entity.type
_entity.pdbx_description
1 polymer ?
#
loop_
_entity_poly.entity_id
_entity_poly.type
_entity_poly.pdbx_seq_one_letter_code
_entity_poly.pdbx_strand_id
1 'polypeptide(L)'
;IIFLNAFPDVRKWNTAGILAGMLPKDTIRFIDENLLVDLAGAIDPGHGVNHNEMYKEIMNVTFTALEKQMASTPGLTIITSGCLLNTPEDITLLLSYIERSRLKNIKFYLVSLTMRETDPLLERLTKKKKYRTGKSSARDERVLEKIL
;
A
#
# COMPACT_ATOMS: atom_id res chain seq x y z
N ILE A 1 -5.19 -9.80 -6.71
CA ILE A 1 -4.64 -8.69 -5.89
C ILE A 1 -5.13 -7.38 -6.50
N ILE A 2 -5.66 -6.48 -5.67
CA ILE A 2 -6.04 -5.12 -6.02
C ILE A 2 -5.10 -4.20 -5.24
N PHE A 3 -4.25 -3.46 -5.95
CA PHE A 3 -3.35 -2.46 -5.36
C PHE A 3 -3.96 -1.08 -5.56
N LEU A 4 -4.33 -0.43 -4.45
CA LEU A 4 -4.83 0.94 -4.43
C LEU A 4 -3.65 1.91 -4.28
N ASN A 5 -3.24 2.55 -5.37
CA ASN A 5 -2.24 3.59 -5.33
C ASN A 5 -2.91 4.95 -5.21
N ALA A 6 -2.51 5.77 -4.23
CA ALA A 6 -2.97 7.15 -4.14
C ALA A 6 -2.05 7.95 -3.24
N PHE A 7 -2.13 9.27 -3.33
CA PHE A 7 -1.54 10.16 -2.33
C PHE A 7 -2.15 9.91 -0.93
N PRO A 8 -1.49 10.29 0.18
CA PRO A 8 -2.11 10.23 1.51
C PRO A 8 -3.41 11.04 1.58
N ASP A 9 -4.31 10.63 2.47
CA ASP A 9 -5.61 11.29 2.72
C ASP A 9 -6.62 11.35 1.54
N VAL A 10 -6.33 10.68 0.42
CA VAL A 10 -7.26 10.39 -0.70
C VAL A 10 -8.28 9.26 -0.36
N ARG A 11 -8.44 8.94 0.93
CA ARG A 11 -9.40 7.94 1.43
C ARG A 11 -9.26 6.53 0.81
N LYS A 12 -8.04 6.10 0.50
CA LYS A 12 -7.73 4.74 0.00
C LYS A 12 -8.46 3.63 0.77
N TRP A 13 -8.47 3.71 2.10
CA TRP A 13 -9.13 2.73 2.97
C TRP A 13 -10.66 2.76 2.90
N ASN A 14 -11.28 3.91 2.64
CA ASN A 14 -12.72 3.95 2.39
C ASN A 14 -13.04 3.26 1.06
N THR A 15 -12.26 3.51 0.03
CA THR A 15 -12.40 2.80 -1.27
C THR A 15 -12.18 1.31 -1.09
N ALA A 16 -11.16 0.91 -0.33
CA ALA A 16 -10.90 -0.49 0.01
C ALA A 16 -12.09 -1.14 0.72
N GLY A 17 -12.70 -0.44 1.68
CA GLY A 17 -13.89 -0.91 2.40
C GLY A 17 -15.12 -1.04 1.49
N ILE A 18 -15.34 -0.09 0.58
CA ILE A 18 -16.43 -0.17 -0.42
C ILE A 18 -16.22 -1.37 -1.35
N LEU A 19 -14.99 -1.54 -1.88
CA LEU A 19 -14.64 -2.68 -2.72
C LEU A 19 -14.85 -4.01 -1.99
N ALA A 20 -14.44 -4.08 -0.73
CA ALA A 20 -14.66 -5.25 0.10
C ALA A 20 -16.14 -5.55 0.35
N GLY A 21 -16.98 -4.52 0.49
CA GLY A 21 -18.44 -4.68 0.59
C GLY A 21 -19.09 -5.28 -0.66
N MET A 22 -18.42 -5.26 -1.81
CA MET A 22 -18.87 -5.86 -3.07
C MET A 22 -18.37 -7.29 -3.28
N LEU A 23 -17.53 -7.80 -2.37
CA LEU A 23 -16.91 -9.12 -2.46
C LEU A 23 -17.43 -10.05 -1.34
N PRO A 24 -17.35 -11.38 -1.49
CA PRO A 24 -17.71 -12.30 -0.42
C PRO A 24 -16.84 -12.07 0.82
N LYS A 25 -17.47 -11.94 2.01
CA LYS A 25 -16.79 -11.50 3.23
C LYS A 25 -15.56 -12.34 3.61
N ASP A 26 -15.64 -13.66 3.45
CA ASP A 26 -14.58 -14.57 3.89
C ASP A 26 -13.40 -14.64 2.90
N THR A 27 -13.57 -14.09 1.70
CA THR A 27 -12.58 -14.14 0.63
C THR A 27 -11.75 -12.87 0.52
N ILE A 28 -11.67 -12.04 1.57
CA ILE A 28 -10.98 -10.74 1.50
C ILE A 28 -9.86 -10.66 2.53
N ARG A 29 -8.69 -10.19 2.12
CA ARG A 29 -7.59 -9.79 3.01
C ARG A 29 -7.14 -8.39 2.69
N PHE A 30 -6.86 -7.61 3.72
CA PHE A 30 -6.30 -6.27 3.59
C PHE A 30 -4.83 -6.27 3.96
N ILE A 31 -4.04 -5.51 3.23
CA ILE A 31 -2.63 -5.24 3.53
C ILE A 31 -2.44 -3.72 3.54
N ASP A 32 -2.00 -3.18 4.68
CA ASP A 32 -1.54 -1.79 4.75
C ASP A 32 -0.04 -1.76 4.58
N GLU A 33 0.42 -1.31 3.40
CA GLU A 33 1.85 -1.25 3.11
C GLU A 33 2.60 -0.37 4.12
N ASN A 34 1.95 0.70 4.60
CA ASN A 34 2.57 1.59 5.58
C ASN A 34 2.80 0.87 6.90
N LEU A 35 1.96 -0.11 7.27
CA LEU A 35 2.17 -0.89 8.49
C LEU A 35 3.40 -1.79 8.37
N LEU A 36 3.66 -2.34 7.18
CA LEU A 36 4.82 -3.17 6.92
C LEU A 36 6.11 -2.34 6.89
N VAL A 37 6.05 -1.14 6.31
CA VAL A 37 7.14 -0.15 6.36
C VAL A 37 7.38 0.33 7.79
N ASP A 38 6.33 0.66 8.55
CA ASP A 38 6.43 1.10 9.95
C ASP A 38 7.04 0.00 10.83
N LEU A 39 6.69 -1.27 10.59
CA LEU A 39 7.29 -2.41 11.29
C LEU A 39 8.79 -2.52 11.00
N ALA A 40 9.18 -2.40 9.74
CA ALA A 40 10.60 -2.36 9.37
C ALA A 40 11.30 -1.16 10.02
N GLY A 41 10.66 0.01 10.05
CA GLY A 41 11.17 1.24 10.65
C GLY A 41 11.29 1.20 12.16
N ALA A 42 10.43 0.44 12.84
CA ALA A 42 10.53 0.22 14.28
C ALA A 42 11.74 -0.64 14.66
N ILE A 43 12.19 -1.52 13.75
CA ILE A 43 13.37 -2.37 13.92
C ILE A 43 14.64 -1.63 13.47
N ASP A 44 14.59 -0.98 12.30
CA ASP A 44 15.67 -0.16 11.75
C ASP A 44 15.13 1.23 11.31
N PRO A 45 15.30 2.27 12.14
CA PRO A 45 14.76 3.61 11.88
C PRO A 45 15.46 4.40 10.77
N GLY A 46 16.57 3.88 10.22
CA GLY A 46 17.45 4.65 9.34
C GLY A 46 16.93 4.84 7.92
N HIS A 47 15.83 4.15 7.52
CA HIS A 47 15.36 4.06 6.14
C HIS A 47 16.48 3.77 5.11
N GLY A 48 17.56 3.14 5.57
CA GLY A 48 18.75 2.80 4.79
C GLY A 48 18.65 1.40 4.20
N VAL A 49 19.79 0.86 3.75
CA VAL A 49 19.86 -0.48 3.13
C VAL A 49 19.25 -1.55 4.03
N ASN A 50 19.62 -1.57 5.31
CA ASN A 50 19.13 -2.53 6.30
C ASN A 50 17.61 -2.46 6.51
N HIS A 51 17.03 -1.25 6.55
CA HIS A 51 15.59 -1.06 6.61
C HIS A 51 14.89 -1.67 5.39
N ASN A 52 15.43 -1.43 4.19
CA ASN A 52 14.87 -1.95 2.95
C ASN A 52 14.99 -3.48 2.87
N GLU A 53 16.07 -4.07 3.39
CA GLU A 53 16.22 -5.51 3.50
C GLU A 53 15.23 -6.11 4.50
N MET A 54 15.08 -5.51 5.69
CA MET A 54 14.11 -5.93 6.69
C MET A 54 12.68 -5.89 6.13
N TYR A 55 12.35 -4.81 5.43
CA TYR A 55 11.07 -4.66 4.75
C TYR A 55 10.83 -5.74 3.68
N LYS A 56 11.84 -6.05 2.86
CA LYS A 56 11.75 -7.13 1.86
C LYS A 56 11.48 -8.48 2.51
N GLU A 57 12.11 -8.79 3.63
CA GLU A 57 11.87 -10.04 4.35
C GLU A 57 10.47 -10.11 4.96
N ILE A 58 9.98 -9.02 5.57
CA ILE A 58 8.60 -8.91 6.06
C ILE A 58 7.61 -9.15 4.91
N MET A 59 7.87 -8.53 3.75
CA MET A 59 7.07 -8.70 2.54
C MET A 59 7.10 -10.14 2.03
N ASN A 60 8.29 -10.78 1.99
CA ASN A 60 8.45 -12.18 1.60
C ASN A 60 7.54 -13.09 2.43
N VAL A 61 7.66 -13.01 3.75
CA VAL A 61 6.90 -13.84 4.69
C VAL A 61 5.39 -13.59 4.55
N THR A 62 4.99 -12.32 4.49
CA THR A 62 3.58 -11.92 4.34
C THR A 62 2.98 -12.52 3.08
N PHE A 63 3.65 -12.36 1.94
CA PHE A 63 3.19 -12.91 0.68
C PHE A 63 3.16 -14.43 0.63
N THR A 64 4.18 -15.11 1.16
CA THR A 64 4.17 -16.58 1.21
C THR A 64 2.99 -17.11 2.02
N ALA A 65 2.63 -16.46 3.13
CA ALA A 65 1.45 -16.82 3.89
C ALA A 65 0.15 -16.60 3.09
N LEU A 66 0.05 -15.49 2.37
CA LEU A 66 -1.10 -15.15 1.54
C LEU A 66 -1.26 -16.10 0.34
N GLU A 67 -0.16 -16.48 -0.31
CA GLU A 67 -0.17 -17.46 -1.41
C GLU A 67 -0.71 -18.81 -0.93
N LYS A 68 -0.32 -19.27 0.27
CA LYS A 68 -0.88 -20.49 0.87
C LYS A 68 -2.39 -20.37 1.14
N GLN A 69 -2.85 -19.19 1.57
CA GLN A 69 -4.28 -18.93 1.74
C GLN A 69 -5.02 -18.89 0.40
N MET A 70 -4.44 -18.27 -0.63
CA MET A 70 -5.03 -18.24 -1.99
C MET A 70 -5.17 -19.64 -2.58
N ALA A 71 -4.21 -20.53 -2.34
CA ALA A 71 -4.27 -21.91 -2.81
C ALA A 71 -5.39 -22.72 -2.13
N SER A 72 -5.75 -22.38 -0.89
CA SER A 72 -6.78 -23.08 -0.10
C SER A 72 -8.16 -22.39 -0.10
N THR A 73 -8.23 -21.13 -0.54
CA THR A 73 -9.45 -20.31 -0.53
C THR A 73 -9.74 -19.78 -1.94
N PRO A 74 -10.55 -20.50 -2.75
CA PRO A 74 -10.94 -20.04 -4.07
C PRO A 74 -11.60 -18.66 -4.01
N GLY A 75 -11.21 -17.77 -4.94
CA GLY A 75 -11.74 -16.41 -5.01
C GLY A 75 -11.13 -15.43 -4.01
N LEU A 76 -10.10 -15.82 -3.24
CA LEU A 76 -9.44 -14.93 -2.30
C LEU A 76 -8.89 -13.68 -3.01
N THR A 77 -9.34 -12.51 -2.55
CA THR A 77 -8.94 -11.20 -3.03
C THR A 77 -8.15 -10.48 -1.96
N ILE A 78 -6.91 -10.13 -2.30
CA ILE A 78 -6.07 -9.25 -1.49
C ILE A 78 -6.28 -7.83 -1.98
N ILE A 79 -6.63 -6.93 -1.06
CA ILE A 79 -6.67 -5.49 -1.29
C ILE A 79 -5.50 -4.89 -0.51
N THR A 80 -4.53 -4.32 -1.23
CA THR A 80 -3.40 -3.60 -0.63
C THR A 80 -3.48 -2.12 -0.98
N SER A 81 -2.85 -1.27 -0.18
CA SER A 81 -2.80 0.16 -0.45
C SER A 81 -1.41 0.74 -0.22
N GLY A 82 -0.98 1.63 -1.12
CA GLY A 82 0.31 2.30 -1.04
C GLY A 82 0.24 3.74 -1.51
N CYS A 83 1.39 4.42 -1.44
CA CYS A 83 1.63 5.72 -2.05
C CYS A 83 2.89 5.62 -2.89
N LEU A 84 2.77 4.95 -4.04
CA LEU A 84 3.89 4.77 -4.95
C LEU A 84 4.19 6.10 -5.65
N LEU A 85 5.42 6.56 -5.48
CA LEU A 85 6.01 7.65 -6.22
C LEU A 85 6.82 7.07 -7.40
N ASN A 86 7.35 7.92 -8.26
CA ASN A 86 8.24 7.51 -9.35
C ASN A 86 9.70 7.35 -8.84
N THR A 87 9.89 6.63 -7.73
CA THR A 87 11.21 6.34 -7.14
C THR A 87 11.64 4.91 -7.49
N PRO A 88 12.95 4.61 -7.58
CA PRO A 88 13.44 3.25 -7.80
C PRO A 88 12.89 2.24 -6.78
N GLU A 89 12.72 2.65 -5.53
CA GLU A 89 12.20 1.82 -4.44
C GLU A 89 10.74 1.46 -4.67
N ASP A 90 9.90 2.44 -5.01
CA ASP A 90 8.47 2.23 -5.29
C ASP A 90 8.25 1.41 -6.56
N ILE A 91 9.07 1.62 -7.59
CA ILE A 91 9.05 0.81 -8.81
C ILE A 91 9.40 -0.64 -8.47
N THR A 92 10.46 -0.86 -7.71
CA THR A 92 10.88 -2.21 -7.27
C THR A 92 9.77 -2.90 -6.49
N LEU A 93 9.11 -2.15 -5.61
CA LEU A 93 7.97 -2.66 -4.83
C LEU A 93 6.82 -3.09 -5.75
N LEU A 94 6.38 -2.22 -6.65
CA LEU A 94 5.29 -2.54 -7.58
C LEU A 94 5.64 -3.76 -8.46
N LEU A 95 6.87 -3.82 -8.98
CA LEU A 95 7.35 -4.95 -9.76
C LEU A 95 7.34 -6.25 -8.96
N SER A 96 7.65 -6.20 -7.65
CA SER A 96 7.58 -7.39 -6.80
C SER A 96 6.15 -7.96 -6.70
N TYR A 97 5.13 -7.10 -6.63
CA TYR A 97 3.72 -7.52 -6.66
C TYR A 97 3.36 -8.13 -8.01
N ILE A 98 3.78 -7.50 -9.12
CA ILE A 98 3.49 -7.96 -10.48
C ILE A 98 4.16 -9.31 -10.75
N GLU A 99 5.45 -9.46 -10.45
CA GLU A 99 6.20 -10.69 -10.69
C GLU A 99 5.64 -11.87 -9.88
N ARG A 100 5.37 -11.68 -8.59
CA ARG A 100 4.73 -12.73 -7.77
C ARG A 100 3.38 -13.13 -8.32
N SER A 101 2.57 -12.15 -8.70
CA SER A 101 1.24 -12.41 -9.27
C SER A 101 1.36 -13.20 -10.57
N ARG A 102 2.29 -12.81 -11.45
CA ARG A 102 2.57 -13.47 -12.73
C ARG A 102 3.02 -14.92 -12.53
N LEU A 103 4.01 -15.15 -11.67
CA LEU A 103 4.57 -16.49 -11.39
C LEU A 103 3.55 -17.46 -10.82
N LYS A 104 2.51 -16.97 -10.16
CA LYS A 104 1.45 -17.76 -9.52
C LYS A 104 0.11 -17.72 -10.27
N ASN A 105 0.08 -17.12 -11.45
CA ASN A 105 -1.15 -16.91 -12.25
C ASN A 105 -2.28 -16.22 -11.46
N ILE A 106 -1.91 -15.26 -10.59
CA ILE A 106 -2.84 -14.44 -9.82
C ILE A 106 -3.14 -13.17 -10.63
N LYS A 107 -4.41 -12.79 -10.73
CA LYS A 107 -4.80 -11.53 -11.36
C LYS A 107 -4.33 -10.35 -10.51
N PHE A 108 -3.63 -9.40 -11.12
CA PHE A 108 -3.17 -8.16 -10.48
C PHE A 108 -3.88 -6.96 -11.11
N TYR A 109 -4.44 -6.09 -10.28
CA TYR A 109 -5.10 -4.85 -10.67
C TYR A 109 -4.44 -3.69 -9.94
N LEU A 110 -3.91 -2.72 -10.68
CA LEU A 110 -3.46 -1.44 -10.14
C LEU A 110 -4.56 -0.41 -10.34
N VAL A 111 -5.02 0.20 -9.26
CA VAL A 111 -6.05 1.25 -9.27
C VAL A 111 -5.43 2.51 -8.67
N SER A 112 -5.17 3.49 -9.52
CA SER A 112 -4.70 4.81 -9.10
C SER A 112 -5.88 5.72 -8.76
N LEU A 113 -5.97 6.17 -7.52
CA LEU A 113 -6.98 7.12 -7.07
C LEU A 113 -6.40 8.53 -7.08
N THR A 114 -7.05 9.43 -7.80
CA THR A 114 -6.70 10.85 -7.86
C THR A 114 -7.88 11.68 -7.35
N MET A 115 -7.59 12.83 -6.72
CA MET A 115 -8.59 13.85 -6.42
C MET A 115 -8.39 15.01 -7.40
N ARG A 116 -9.46 15.46 -8.06
CA ARG A 116 -9.39 16.61 -8.96
C ARG A 116 -9.17 17.94 -8.23
N GLU A 117 -9.65 18.05 -6.99
CA GLU A 117 -9.55 19.27 -6.20
C GLU A 117 -8.48 19.10 -5.12
N THR A 118 -7.49 20.00 -5.13
CA THR A 118 -6.37 20.06 -4.19
C THR A 118 -6.77 20.62 -2.82
N ASP A 119 -7.70 21.58 -2.78
CA ASP A 119 -8.05 22.29 -1.54
C ASP A 119 -8.59 21.38 -0.43
N PRO A 120 -9.53 20.43 -0.71
CA PRO A 120 -9.98 19.48 0.31
C PRO A 120 -8.89 18.49 0.76
N LEU A 121 -7.85 18.30 -0.04
CA LEU A 121 -6.73 17.42 0.27
C LEU A 121 -5.69 18.14 1.13
N LEU A 122 -5.33 19.36 0.77
CA LEU A 122 -4.49 20.26 1.57
C LEU A 122 -5.10 20.52 2.95
N GLU A 123 -6.41 20.77 3.00
CA GLU A 123 -7.12 20.94 4.27
C GLU A 123 -7.04 19.67 5.16
N ARG A 124 -7.10 18.47 4.58
CA ARG A 124 -6.98 17.21 5.34
C ARG A 124 -5.55 16.97 5.83
N LEU A 125 -4.56 17.25 4.98
CA LEU A 125 -3.14 17.10 5.32
C LEU A 125 -2.75 18.05 6.46
N THR A 126 -3.26 19.28 6.44
CA THR A 126 -2.95 20.33 7.43
C THR A 126 -3.75 20.21 8.73
N LYS A 127 -5.04 19.81 8.68
CA LYS A 127 -5.90 19.66 9.89
C LYS A 127 -5.47 18.51 10.80
N LYS A 128 -4.84 17.46 10.29
CA LYS A 128 -4.27 16.39 11.13
C LYS A 128 -2.98 16.86 11.80
N LYS A 129 -3.12 17.67 12.86
CA LYS A 129 -2.04 17.93 13.84
C LYS A 129 -1.32 16.62 14.20
N LYS A 130 -0.03 16.55 13.88
CA LYS A 130 1.08 15.99 14.69
C LYS A 130 0.80 14.76 15.59
N TYR A 131 0.02 13.77 15.15
CA TYR A 131 0.18 12.44 15.72
C TYR A 131 1.44 11.83 15.10
N ARG A 132 2.58 12.08 15.76
CA ARG A 132 3.81 11.29 15.65
C ARG A 132 3.53 9.88 16.16
N THR A 133 2.77 9.11 15.40
CA THR A 133 3.07 7.69 15.24
C THR A 133 3.99 7.62 14.04
N GLY A 134 5.07 6.84 14.07
CA GLY A 134 6.16 6.77 13.08
C GLY A 134 5.80 6.54 11.59
N LYS A 135 4.55 6.78 11.18
CA LYS A 135 4.04 6.84 9.82
C LYS A 135 4.76 7.90 9.00
N SER A 136 5.81 7.50 8.29
CA SER A 136 6.42 8.26 7.20
C SER A 136 5.55 8.14 5.93
N SER A 137 4.30 8.60 5.98
CA SER A 137 3.54 8.84 4.75
C SER A 137 4.13 10.08 4.06
N ALA A 138 4.33 10.05 2.74
CA ALA A 138 4.72 11.23 1.95
C ALA A 138 3.66 12.35 2.08
N ARG A 139 3.85 13.26 3.04
CA ARG A 139 2.94 14.40 3.30
C ARG A 139 3.46 15.73 2.74
N ASP A 140 4.48 15.66 1.88
CA ASP A 140 5.05 16.86 1.27
C ASP A 140 4.07 17.41 0.23
N GLU A 141 3.54 18.61 0.48
CA GLU A 141 2.64 19.34 -0.41
C GLU A 141 3.26 19.53 -1.80
N ARG A 142 4.60 19.65 -1.88
CA ARG A 142 5.33 19.77 -3.17
C ARG A 142 5.33 18.47 -3.97
N VAL A 143 5.15 17.33 -3.30
CA VAL A 143 5.02 16.02 -3.97
C VAL A 143 3.60 15.85 -4.48
N LEU A 144 2.60 16.39 -3.78
CA LEU A 144 1.21 16.43 -4.27
C LEU A 144 1.11 17.21 -5.59
N GLU A 145 1.74 18.39 -5.68
CA GLU A 145 1.77 19.23 -6.88
C GLU A 145 2.39 18.53 -8.11
N LYS A 146 3.24 17.51 -7.90
CA LYS A 146 3.92 16.78 -8.98
C LYS A 146 3.17 15.51 -9.44
N ILE A 147 2.17 15.06 -8.67
CA ILE A 147 1.43 13.80 -8.91
C ILE A 147 0.04 14.06 -9.52
N LEU A 148 -0.50 15.26 -9.34
CA LEU A 148 -1.74 15.71 -9.98
C LEU A 148 -1.49 16.25 -11.38
#